data_AF-A0A6I5RHB5-F1
#
_entry.id   AF-A0A6I5RHB5-F1
#
_cell.length_a   1.000
_cell.length_b   1.000
_cell.length_c   1.000
_cell.angle_alpha   90.00
_cell.angle_beta   90.00
_cell.angle_gamma   90.00
#
_symmetry.space_group_name_H-M   'P 1'
#
loop_
_entity.id
_entity.type
_entity.pdbx_description
1 polymer ?
#
loop_
_entity_poly.entity_id
_entity_poly.type
_entity_poly.pdbx_seq_one_letter_code
_entity_poly.pdbx_strand_id
1 'polypeptide(L)'
;MPRQPREFKPDYCYHVTTRCNNREFLLYRRECREVFLYAIKMALEKFEFKLYAICIMSNHVHYLLEPGTPDELPKIMHWLNWYTAMCFNQMLKRTGHFWEKRYYSSGFPTSDSARVLNTLRYIHANPKSAKMQRGFFYDFSNYGTHERLTADGITQWHPAFLELGKTLEECAEKYRGFCQHYRSGAKPEKTRHWGSQLLNRIEMAGKQRQTNKKQLSPGQMKLPVTVDWCQVVKSAEIVEVAETFIAANAYPDSGSR
;
A
#
# COMPACT_ATOMS: atom_id res chain seq x y z
N MET A 1 -4.78 20.17 -18.34
CA MET A 1 -5.75 20.66 -17.33
C MET A 1 -5.02 20.87 -16.01
N PRO A 2 -5.23 22.01 -15.33
CA PRO A 2 -4.73 22.20 -13.97
C PRO A 2 -5.30 21.10 -13.07
N ARG A 3 -4.48 20.56 -12.16
CA ARG A 3 -4.95 19.57 -11.19
C ARG A 3 -5.82 20.29 -10.18
N GLN A 4 -6.99 19.72 -9.87
CA GLN A 4 -7.85 20.19 -8.79
C GLN A 4 -7.02 20.27 -7.49
N PRO A 5 -7.08 21.40 -6.76
CA PRO A 5 -6.48 21.51 -5.43
C PRO A 5 -7.00 20.38 -4.51
N ARG A 6 -6.17 19.91 -3.60
CA ARG A 6 -6.62 18.96 -2.58
C ARG A 6 -7.05 19.76 -1.37
N GLU A 7 -8.30 19.62 -0.99
CA GLU A 7 -8.83 20.16 0.24
C GLU A 7 -8.65 19.11 1.34
N PHE A 8 -7.73 19.40 2.26
CA PHE A 8 -7.55 18.60 3.46
C PHE A 8 -8.33 19.25 4.60
N LYS A 9 -9.03 18.44 5.38
CA LYS A 9 -9.85 18.86 6.51
C LYS A 9 -9.26 18.34 7.82
N PRO A 10 -9.44 19.06 8.94
CA PRO A 10 -9.10 18.57 10.27
C PRO A 10 -9.98 17.36 10.62
N ASP A 11 -9.50 16.51 11.53
CA ASP A 11 -10.21 15.32 12.03
C ASP A 11 -10.63 14.34 10.91
N TYR A 12 -9.78 14.21 9.89
CA TYR A 12 -10.00 13.31 8.76
C TYR A 12 -8.92 12.25 8.67
N CYS A 13 -9.37 11.02 8.44
CA CYS A 13 -8.56 9.93 7.98
C CYS A 13 -8.46 9.94 6.46
N TYR A 14 -7.30 9.55 5.93
CA TYR A 14 -7.05 9.47 4.50
C TYR A 14 -6.63 8.07 4.09
N HIS A 15 -7.38 7.48 3.16
CA HIS A 15 -6.91 6.32 2.41
C HIS A 15 -5.94 6.80 1.34
N VAL A 16 -4.66 6.47 1.51
CA VAL A 16 -3.59 6.87 0.60
C VAL A 16 -3.09 5.67 -0.19
N THR A 17 -2.74 5.89 -1.46
CA THR A 17 -2.07 4.87 -2.28
C THR A 17 -0.92 5.48 -3.08
N THR A 18 0.27 4.89 -2.97
CA THR A 18 1.45 5.20 -3.81
C THR A 18 1.75 4.01 -4.69
N ARG A 19 2.18 4.23 -5.94
CA ARG A 19 2.40 3.15 -6.91
C ARG A 19 3.73 3.32 -7.63
N CYS A 20 4.46 2.23 -7.79
CA CYS A 20 5.70 2.16 -8.55
C CYS A 20 5.49 2.56 -10.00
N ASN A 21 6.49 3.23 -10.58
CA ASN A 21 6.47 3.65 -11.97
C ASN A 21 6.27 2.46 -12.91
N ASN A 22 5.56 2.68 -14.02
CA ASN A 22 5.14 1.63 -14.96
C ASN A 22 4.36 0.45 -14.35
N ARG A 23 3.92 0.56 -13.08
CA ARG A 23 3.31 -0.54 -12.29
C ARG A 23 4.23 -1.74 -12.12
N GLU A 24 5.53 -1.53 -12.28
CA GLU A 24 6.56 -2.54 -12.06
C GLU A 24 6.53 -3.03 -10.61
N PHE A 25 6.86 -4.30 -10.41
CA PHE A 25 6.90 -4.92 -9.09
C PHE A 25 8.18 -4.57 -8.33
N LEU A 26 8.52 -3.28 -8.19
CA LEU A 26 9.79 -2.84 -7.61
C LEU A 26 9.90 -3.06 -6.09
N LEU A 27 8.76 -3.29 -5.42
CA LEU A 27 8.70 -3.60 -3.98
C LEU A 27 8.59 -5.10 -3.72
N TYR A 28 8.92 -5.96 -4.70
CA TYR A 28 8.84 -7.42 -4.51
C TYR A 28 9.91 -7.96 -3.55
N ARG A 29 11.08 -7.31 -3.46
CA ARG A 29 12.19 -7.68 -2.58
C ARG A 29 11.85 -7.36 -1.12
N ARG A 30 12.26 -8.24 -0.22
CA ARG A 30 12.00 -8.10 1.23
C ARG A 30 12.70 -6.85 1.79
N GLU A 31 13.96 -6.68 1.40
CA GLU A 31 14.85 -5.59 1.80
C GLU A 31 14.25 -4.22 1.45
N CYS A 32 13.63 -4.09 0.27
CA CYS A 32 12.94 -2.85 -0.12
C CYS A 32 11.74 -2.55 0.79
N ARG A 33 11.00 -3.58 1.21
CA ARG A 33 9.85 -3.39 2.12
C ARG A 33 10.30 -3.08 3.54
N GLU A 34 11.39 -3.68 4.00
CA GLU A 34 11.99 -3.38 5.31
C GLU A 34 12.52 -1.94 5.37
N VAL A 35 13.24 -1.49 4.33
CA VAL A 35 13.64 -0.08 4.19
C VAL A 35 12.42 0.84 4.13
N PHE A 36 11.32 0.41 3.49
CA PHE A 36 10.07 1.18 3.50
C PHE A 36 9.49 1.33 4.91
N LEU A 37 9.47 0.25 5.70
CA LEU A 37 9.00 0.27 7.09
C LEU A 37 9.88 1.18 7.96
N TYR A 38 11.20 1.12 7.77
CA TYR A 38 12.15 2.02 8.43
C TYR A 38 11.87 3.50 8.08
N ALA A 39 11.63 3.80 6.79
CA ALA A 39 11.25 5.14 6.37
C ALA A 39 9.92 5.60 7.00
N ILE A 40 8.94 4.72 7.18
CA ILE A 40 7.71 5.06 7.93
C ILE A 40 8.03 5.42 9.38
N LYS A 41 8.89 4.65 10.05
CA LYS A 41 9.29 4.93 11.44
C LYS A 41 9.93 6.32 11.55
N MET A 42 10.87 6.65 10.66
CA MET A 42 11.46 7.98 10.59
C MET A 42 10.44 9.08 10.28
N ALA A 43 9.42 8.80 9.46
CA ALA A 43 8.35 9.77 9.22
C ALA A 43 7.55 10.04 10.50
N LEU A 44 7.24 9.02 11.30
CA LEU A 44 6.53 9.15 12.57
C LEU A 44 7.34 9.95 13.61
N GLU A 45 8.67 9.88 13.56
CA GLU A 45 9.56 10.71 14.40
C GLU A 45 9.63 12.16 13.91
N LYS A 46 9.47 12.39 12.60
CA LYS A 46 9.61 13.71 11.96
C LYS A 46 8.32 14.52 11.90
N PHE A 47 7.18 13.85 11.81
CA PHE A 47 5.86 14.46 11.61
C PHE A 47 4.87 13.89 12.60
N GLU A 48 3.94 14.74 13.07
CA GLU A 48 2.86 14.29 13.93
C GLU A 48 1.72 13.70 13.09
N PHE A 49 1.59 12.38 13.07
CA PHE A 49 0.44 11.71 12.46
C PHE A 49 0.22 10.32 13.05
N LYS A 50 -1.01 9.83 12.90
CA LYS A 50 -1.39 8.47 13.30
C LYS A 50 -1.47 7.57 12.08
N LEU A 51 -0.86 6.40 12.15
CA LEU A 51 -0.96 5.37 11.11
C LEU A 51 -1.83 4.22 11.62
N TYR A 52 -3.00 4.04 11.01
CA TYR A 52 -3.97 3.02 11.40
C TYR A 52 -3.86 1.74 10.59
N ALA A 53 -3.52 1.84 9.30
CA ALA A 53 -3.20 0.66 8.50
C ALA A 53 -2.14 0.90 7.45
N ILE A 54 -1.42 -0.19 7.16
CA ILE A 54 -0.39 -0.26 6.13
C ILE A 54 -0.49 -1.60 5.40
N CYS A 55 -0.30 -1.60 4.08
CA CYS A 55 -0.09 -2.80 3.29
C CYS A 55 0.86 -2.49 2.12
N ILE A 56 2.07 -3.07 2.16
CA ILE A 56 3.11 -2.91 1.14
C ILE A 56 2.99 -4.06 0.14
N MET A 57 2.30 -3.79 -0.97
CA MET A 57 2.16 -4.71 -2.09
C MET A 57 3.42 -4.68 -2.96
N SER A 58 3.54 -5.58 -3.93
CA SER A 58 4.76 -5.67 -4.75
C SER A 58 4.98 -4.48 -5.70
N ASN A 59 3.94 -3.70 -6.04
CA ASN A 59 4.05 -2.52 -6.92
C ASN A 59 3.33 -1.27 -6.39
N HIS A 60 2.75 -1.31 -5.18
CA HIS A 60 2.09 -0.17 -4.58
C HIS A 60 1.99 -0.33 -3.07
N VAL A 61 1.71 0.77 -2.37
CA VAL A 61 1.53 0.78 -0.92
C VAL A 61 0.19 1.44 -0.60
N HIS A 62 -0.55 0.84 0.33
CA HIS A 62 -1.79 1.38 0.86
C HIS A 62 -1.60 1.82 2.31
N TYR A 63 -2.16 2.98 2.65
CA TYR A 63 -2.14 3.55 3.99
C TYR A 63 -3.54 3.97 4.41
N LEU A 64 -3.85 3.83 5.69
CA LEU A 64 -4.88 4.61 6.36
C LEU A 64 -4.19 5.42 7.44
N LEU A 65 -4.15 6.74 7.28
CA LEU A 65 -3.47 7.62 8.21
C LEU A 65 -4.28 8.89 8.48
N GLU A 66 -4.06 9.49 9.63
CA GLU A 66 -4.65 10.76 10.08
C GLU A 66 -3.50 11.72 10.39
N PRO A 67 -3.33 12.80 9.60
CA PRO A 67 -2.30 13.80 9.87
C PRO A 67 -2.69 14.64 11.10
N GLY A 68 -1.71 15.10 11.88
CA GLY A 68 -1.95 15.98 13.04
C GLY A 68 -2.60 17.30 12.62
N THR A 69 -2.15 17.86 11.49
CA THR A 69 -2.81 18.98 10.82
C THR A 69 -3.09 18.69 9.34
N PRO A 70 -4.12 19.31 8.73
CA PRO A 70 -4.49 19.03 7.34
C PRO A 70 -3.35 19.25 6.33
N ASP A 71 -2.50 20.25 6.59
CA ASP A 71 -1.39 20.63 5.72
C ASP A 71 -0.17 19.70 5.81
N GLU A 72 -0.15 18.76 6.76
CA GLU A 72 0.95 17.82 6.93
C GLU A 72 0.87 16.61 6.00
N LEU A 73 -0.32 16.17 5.59
CA LEU A 73 -0.44 15.00 4.70
C LEU A 73 0.40 15.17 3.41
N PRO A 74 0.38 16.32 2.71
CA PRO A 74 1.30 16.57 1.61
C PRO A 74 2.79 16.48 1.98
N LYS A 75 3.18 16.99 3.14
CA LYS A 75 4.57 17.01 3.62
C LYS A 75 5.05 15.60 3.95
N ILE A 76 4.26 14.84 4.70
CA ILE A 76 4.50 13.43 5.06
C ILE A 76 4.68 12.61 3.79
N MET A 77 3.70 12.68 2.87
CA MET A 77 3.76 11.89 1.65
C MET A 77 4.84 12.35 0.68
N HIS A 78 5.18 13.64 0.65
CA HIS A 78 6.32 14.12 -0.14
C HIS A 78 7.62 13.55 0.39
N TRP A 79 7.86 13.69 1.70
CA TRP A 79 9.08 13.20 2.35
C TRP A 79 9.22 11.68 2.22
N LEU A 80 8.17 10.91 2.53
CA LEU A 80 8.18 9.45 2.37
C LEU A 80 8.50 9.03 0.94
N ASN A 81 7.80 9.59 -0.06
CA ASN A 81 8.02 9.21 -1.45
C ASN A 81 9.40 9.63 -1.96
N TRP A 82 9.89 10.81 -1.58
CA TRP A 82 11.20 11.30 -1.96
C TRP A 82 12.31 10.44 -1.33
N TYR A 83 12.28 10.24 -0.01
CA TYR A 83 13.30 9.49 0.72
C TYR A 83 13.38 8.05 0.23
N THR A 84 12.22 7.39 0.09
CA THR A 84 12.18 6.01 -0.41
C THR A 84 12.56 5.90 -1.88
N ALA A 85 12.21 6.85 -2.74
CA ALA A 85 12.64 6.84 -4.14
C ALA A 85 14.17 6.93 -4.26
N MET A 86 14.80 7.78 -3.46
CA MET A 86 16.26 7.90 -3.38
C MET A 86 16.89 6.56 -2.96
N CYS A 87 16.42 5.98 -1.84
CA CYS A 87 16.94 4.71 -1.32
C CYS A 87 16.78 3.58 -2.35
N PHE A 88 15.58 3.44 -2.94
CA PHE A 88 15.31 2.35 -3.87
C PHE A 88 16.03 2.49 -5.20
N ASN A 89 16.21 3.71 -5.70
CA ASN A 89 17.01 3.91 -6.89
C ASN A 89 18.46 3.48 -6.66
N GLN A 90 19.03 3.81 -5.50
CA GLN A 90 20.37 3.34 -5.14
C GLN A 90 20.42 1.81 -4.96
N MET A 91 19.52 1.24 -4.16
CA MET A 91 19.47 -0.22 -3.89
C MET A 91 19.25 -1.06 -5.16
N LEU A 92 18.48 -0.54 -6.12
CA LEU A 92 18.14 -1.26 -7.34
C LEU A 92 19.03 -0.87 -8.53
N LYS A 93 20.03 -0.01 -8.33
CA LYS A 93 20.91 0.54 -9.39
C LYS A 93 20.09 1.15 -10.54
N ARG A 94 19.05 1.92 -10.19
CA ARG A 94 18.11 2.56 -11.11
C ARG A 94 18.25 4.07 -11.09
N THR A 95 17.82 4.70 -12.17
CA THR A 95 17.70 6.16 -12.30
C THR A 95 16.27 6.54 -12.71
N GLY A 96 15.93 7.82 -12.55
CA GLY A 96 14.61 8.36 -12.90
C GLY A 96 13.54 8.17 -11.83
N HIS A 97 12.27 8.29 -12.21
CA HIS A 97 11.14 8.23 -11.29
C HIS A 97 10.89 6.80 -10.78
N PHE A 98 11.00 6.62 -9.46
CA PHE A 98 10.59 5.37 -8.79
C PHE A 98 9.07 5.26 -8.65
N TRP A 99 8.40 6.34 -8.27
CA TRP A 99 6.94 6.42 -8.13
C TRP A 99 6.29 6.94 -9.42
N GLU A 100 5.16 6.36 -9.84
CA GLU A 100 4.49 6.70 -11.10
C GLU A 100 4.02 8.16 -11.13
N LYS A 101 3.28 8.55 -10.09
CA LYS A 101 2.60 9.85 -9.95
C LYS A 101 2.58 10.22 -8.48
N ARG A 102 2.14 11.45 -8.20
CA ARG A 102 1.73 11.84 -6.84
C ARG A 102 0.72 10.81 -6.30
N TYR A 103 0.86 10.48 -5.02
CA TYR A 103 -0.03 9.59 -4.27
C TYR A 103 -1.51 9.92 -4.50
N TYR A 104 -2.37 8.91 -4.60
CA TYR A 104 -3.82 9.08 -4.53
C TYR A 104 -4.24 9.21 -3.06
N SER A 105 -5.23 10.06 -2.78
CA SER A 105 -5.78 10.23 -1.43
C SER A 105 -7.30 10.41 -1.49
N SER A 106 -8.02 9.69 -0.63
CA SER A 106 -9.45 9.87 -0.38
C SER A 106 -9.65 10.09 1.12
N GLY A 107 -10.13 11.29 1.49
CA GLY A 107 -10.38 11.67 2.88
C GLY A 107 -11.81 11.38 3.33
N PHE A 108 -11.98 11.10 4.61
CA PHE A 108 -13.27 11.02 5.29
C PHE A 108 -13.12 11.34 6.79
N PRO A 109 -14.18 11.78 7.48
CA PRO A 109 -14.12 12.08 8.90
C PRO A 109 -13.62 10.89 9.72
N THR A 110 -12.74 11.12 10.68
CA THR A 110 -12.23 10.11 11.62
C THR A 110 -13.38 9.49 12.44
N SER A 111 -14.47 10.24 12.67
CA SER A 111 -15.69 9.78 13.34
C SER A 111 -16.57 8.82 12.51
N ASP A 112 -16.32 8.64 11.21
CA ASP A 112 -17.06 7.70 10.37
C ASP A 112 -16.51 6.27 10.57
N SER A 113 -16.86 5.67 11.71
CA SER A 113 -16.37 4.34 12.13
C SER A 113 -16.64 3.25 11.07
N ALA A 114 -17.80 3.31 10.40
CA ALA A 114 -18.15 2.36 9.35
C ALA A 114 -17.19 2.47 8.14
N ARG A 115 -16.86 3.70 7.72
CA ARG A 115 -15.95 3.92 6.59
C ARG A 115 -14.51 3.62 6.94
N VAL A 116 -14.09 3.91 8.17
CA VAL A 116 -12.79 3.49 8.71
C VAL A 116 -12.65 1.98 8.64
N LEU A 117 -13.58 1.23 9.25
CA LEU A 117 -13.52 -0.24 9.28
C LEU A 117 -13.53 -0.86 7.89
N ASN A 118 -14.38 -0.34 6.98
CA ASN A 118 -14.39 -0.80 5.59
C ASN A 118 -13.06 -0.52 4.87
N THR A 119 -12.42 0.62 5.15
CA THR A 119 -11.12 0.98 4.58
C THR A 119 -10.00 0.11 5.14
N LEU A 120 -9.96 -0.13 6.47
CA LEU A 120 -9.04 -1.07 7.12
C LEU A 120 -9.15 -2.46 6.46
N ARG A 121 -10.38 -2.99 6.37
CA ARG A 121 -10.65 -4.28 5.75
C ARG A 121 -10.23 -4.32 4.29
N TYR A 122 -10.49 -3.26 3.52
CA TYR A 122 -10.05 -3.15 2.14
C TYR A 122 -8.52 -3.24 2.05
N ILE A 123 -7.80 -2.47 2.87
CA ILE A 123 -6.33 -2.44 2.89
C ILE A 123 -5.78 -3.85 3.18
N HIS A 124 -6.23 -4.48 4.27
CA HIS A 124 -5.81 -5.82 4.67
C HIS A 124 -6.23 -6.93 3.68
N ALA A 125 -7.29 -6.72 2.90
CA ALA A 125 -7.73 -7.67 1.88
C ALA A 125 -6.92 -7.63 0.58
N ASN A 126 -6.02 -6.64 0.38
CA ASN A 126 -5.32 -6.48 -0.90
C ASN A 126 -4.45 -7.69 -1.28
N PRO A 127 -3.62 -8.27 -0.37
CA PRO A 127 -2.83 -9.47 -0.69
C PRO A 127 -3.70 -10.64 -1.15
N LYS A 128 -4.82 -10.88 -0.47
CA LYS A 128 -5.81 -11.90 -0.82
C LYS A 128 -6.45 -11.62 -2.18
N SER A 129 -6.91 -10.38 -2.39
CA SER A 129 -7.59 -9.96 -3.61
C SER A 129 -6.70 -10.01 -4.84
N ALA A 130 -5.40 -9.74 -4.67
CA ALA A 130 -4.38 -9.86 -5.71
C ALA A 130 -3.89 -11.32 -5.91
N LYS A 131 -4.39 -12.28 -5.12
CA LYS A 131 -3.97 -13.68 -5.11
C LYS A 131 -2.48 -13.88 -4.75
N MET A 132 -1.91 -12.96 -3.98
CA MET A 132 -0.58 -13.10 -3.39
C MET A 132 -0.60 -14.01 -2.16
N GLN A 133 -1.72 -14.02 -1.44
CA GLN A 133 -1.93 -14.84 -0.25
C GLN A 133 -3.31 -15.50 -0.29
N ARG A 134 -3.47 -16.64 0.40
CA ARG A 134 -4.77 -17.30 0.55
C ARG A 134 -5.64 -16.60 1.60
N GLY A 135 -5.02 -16.12 2.68
CA GLY A 135 -5.66 -15.42 3.79
C GLY A 135 -5.37 -13.92 3.80
N PHE A 136 -5.75 -13.27 4.90
CA PHE A 136 -5.48 -11.85 5.15
C PHE A 136 -4.09 -11.62 5.75
N PHE A 137 -3.55 -12.61 6.46
CA PHE A 137 -2.22 -12.50 7.05
C PHE A 137 -1.15 -12.36 5.95
N TYR A 138 -0.32 -11.33 6.10
CA TYR A 138 0.76 -10.99 5.20
C TYR A 138 1.76 -10.11 5.96
N ASP A 139 3.04 -10.50 5.95
CA ASP A 139 4.07 -9.90 6.82
C ASP A 139 4.26 -8.39 6.63
N PHE A 140 3.97 -7.88 5.43
CA PHE A 140 4.07 -6.44 5.13
C PHE A 140 2.71 -5.74 5.13
N SER A 141 1.78 -6.24 5.94
CA SER A 141 0.56 -5.55 6.31
C SER A 141 0.31 -5.67 7.80
N ASN A 142 -0.21 -4.61 8.42
CA ASN A 142 -0.55 -4.63 9.85
C ASN A 142 -1.86 -5.38 10.17
N TYR A 143 -2.33 -6.29 9.31
CA TYR A 143 -3.47 -7.15 9.66
C TYR A 143 -3.16 -8.00 10.91
N GLY A 144 -1.91 -8.45 11.06
CA GLY A 144 -1.47 -9.22 12.23
C GLY A 144 -1.69 -8.49 13.56
N THR A 145 -1.55 -7.17 13.58
CA THR A 145 -1.79 -6.37 14.80
C THR A 145 -3.27 -6.37 15.20
N HIS A 146 -4.18 -6.55 14.26
CA HIS A 146 -5.62 -6.61 14.53
C HIS A 146 -6.09 -8.04 14.82
N GLU A 147 -5.53 -9.04 14.12
CA GLU A 147 -5.94 -10.44 14.27
C GLU A 147 -5.31 -11.11 15.50
N ARG A 148 -4.03 -10.84 15.74
CA ARG A 148 -3.18 -11.53 16.73
C ARG A 148 -2.73 -10.61 17.87
N LEU A 149 -3.18 -9.35 17.86
CA LEU A 149 -2.85 -8.35 18.88
C LEU A 149 -1.33 -8.12 19.06
N THR A 150 -0.56 -8.33 17.99
CA THR A 150 0.89 -8.06 18.00
C THR A 150 1.17 -6.57 17.88
N ALA A 151 2.23 -6.07 18.52
CA ALA A 151 2.73 -4.72 18.31
C ALA A 151 3.76 -4.70 17.16
N ASP A 152 3.60 -3.80 16.20
CA ASP A 152 4.56 -3.59 15.10
C ASP A 152 5.46 -2.35 15.30
N GLY A 153 5.20 -1.56 16.36
CA GLY A 153 5.96 -0.36 16.70
C GLY A 153 5.74 0.84 15.79
N ILE A 154 4.85 0.76 14.79
CA ILE A 154 4.61 1.85 13.82
C ILE A 154 3.12 2.16 13.61
N THR A 155 2.22 1.22 13.89
CA THR A 155 0.77 1.44 13.75
C THR A 155 0.07 1.50 15.09
N GLN A 156 -1.06 2.19 15.11
CA GLN A 156 -1.97 2.31 16.25
C GLN A 156 -3.34 1.78 15.84
N TRP A 157 -4.11 1.26 16.78
CA TRP A 157 -5.50 0.91 16.51
C TRP A 157 -6.36 2.16 16.46
N HIS A 158 -7.23 2.25 15.45
CA HIS A 158 -8.21 3.32 15.35
C HIS A 158 -9.33 3.14 16.40
N PRO A 159 -9.91 4.22 16.97
CA PRO A 159 -11.05 4.13 17.90
C PRO A 159 -12.19 3.21 17.42
N ALA A 160 -12.63 3.34 16.18
CA ALA A 160 -13.59 2.44 15.53
C ALA A 160 -13.28 0.93 15.63
N PHE A 161 -12.00 0.51 15.69
CA PHE A 161 -11.64 -0.89 15.95
C PHE A 161 -11.81 -1.24 17.43
N LEU A 162 -11.38 -0.34 18.32
CA LEU A 162 -11.49 -0.50 19.77
C LEU A 162 -12.96 -0.52 20.24
N GLU A 163 -13.85 0.16 19.52
CA GLU A 163 -15.30 0.17 19.77
C GLU A 163 -16.01 -1.14 19.36
N LEU A 164 -15.35 -2.07 18.68
CA LEU A 164 -15.97 -3.32 18.25
C LEU A 164 -16.37 -4.22 19.43
N GLY A 165 -15.62 -4.19 20.52
CA GLY A 165 -15.76 -5.08 21.67
C GLY A 165 -15.38 -4.42 22.99
N LYS A 166 -15.62 -5.12 24.10
CA LYS A 166 -15.25 -4.62 25.44
C LYS A 166 -13.78 -4.91 25.77
N THR A 167 -13.21 -5.94 25.15
CA THR A 167 -11.81 -6.33 25.28
C THR A 167 -11.12 -6.36 23.92
N LEU A 168 -9.79 -6.32 23.90
CA LEU A 168 -9.02 -6.40 22.65
C LEU A 168 -9.24 -7.73 21.93
N GLU A 169 -9.42 -8.83 22.67
CA GLU A 169 -9.70 -10.16 22.14
C GLU A 169 -11.05 -10.18 21.41
N GLU A 170 -12.09 -9.57 22.00
CA GLU A 170 -13.39 -9.42 21.35
C GLU A 170 -13.30 -8.57 20.09
N CYS A 171 -12.54 -7.47 20.13
CA CYS A 171 -12.31 -6.62 18.96
C CYS A 171 -11.63 -7.40 17.83
N ALA A 172 -10.58 -8.15 18.16
CA ALA A 172 -9.85 -8.99 17.20
C ALA A 172 -10.75 -10.06 16.58
N GLU A 173 -11.58 -10.75 17.39
CA GLU A 173 -12.50 -11.76 16.91
C GLU A 173 -13.56 -11.18 15.97
N LYS A 174 -14.23 -10.10 16.39
CA LYS A 174 -15.24 -9.41 15.57
C LYS A 174 -14.64 -8.87 14.28
N TYR A 175 -13.44 -8.29 14.34
CA TYR A 175 -12.75 -7.81 13.15
C TYR A 175 -12.36 -8.94 12.19
N ARG A 176 -11.86 -10.07 12.73
CA ARG A 176 -11.57 -11.28 11.94
C ARG A 176 -12.82 -11.77 11.21
N GLY A 177 -13.94 -11.87 11.90
CA GLY A 177 -15.24 -12.22 11.31
C GLY A 177 -15.65 -11.23 10.21
N PHE A 178 -15.54 -9.93 10.47
CA PHE A 178 -15.85 -8.87 9.50
C PHE A 178 -14.98 -8.95 8.23
N CYS A 179 -13.70 -9.30 8.37
CA CYS A 179 -12.77 -9.51 7.25
C CYS A 179 -13.11 -10.74 6.43
N GLN A 180 -13.49 -11.86 7.04
CA GLN A 180 -13.81 -13.10 6.31
C GLN A 180 -14.92 -12.93 5.27
N HIS A 181 -15.88 -12.04 5.53
CA HIS A 181 -16.99 -11.73 4.64
C HIS A 181 -16.62 -10.81 3.46
N TYR A 182 -15.38 -10.33 3.39
CA TYR A 182 -14.93 -9.48 2.29
C TYR A 182 -14.95 -10.22 0.95
N ARG A 183 -15.58 -9.61 -0.06
CA ARG A 183 -15.57 -10.07 -1.45
C ARG A 183 -15.03 -8.94 -2.32
N SER A 184 -13.99 -9.23 -3.11
CA SER A 184 -13.47 -8.25 -4.05
C SER A 184 -14.48 -8.04 -5.19
N GLY A 185 -15.00 -6.82 -5.31
CA GLY A 185 -15.83 -6.43 -6.44
C GLY A 185 -14.99 -6.35 -7.72
N ALA A 186 -15.44 -6.99 -8.80
CA ALA A 186 -14.84 -6.75 -10.12
C ALA A 186 -15.13 -5.31 -10.55
N LYS A 187 -14.10 -4.57 -10.97
CA LYS A 187 -14.32 -3.25 -11.57
C LYS A 187 -15.03 -3.44 -12.91
N PRO A 188 -16.06 -2.63 -13.24
CA PRO A 188 -16.67 -2.69 -14.56
C PRO A 188 -15.61 -2.38 -15.63
N GLU A 189 -15.56 -3.20 -16.67
CA GLU A 189 -14.70 -2.94 -17.83
C GLU A 189 -15.20 -1.67 -18.52
N LYS A 190 -14.32 -0.68 -18.68
CA LYS A 190 -14.62 0.47 -19.54
C LYS A 190 -14.45 0.03 -20.99
N THR A 191 -15.55 -0.24 -21.68
CA THR A 191 -15.51 -0.43 -23.13
C THR A 191 -15.08 0.87 -23.80
N ARG A 192 -14.08 0.80 -24.68
CA ARG A 192 -13.64 1.95 -25.48
C ARG A 192 -14.07 1.70 -26.93
N HIS A 193 -15.02 2.49 -27.41
CA HIS A 193 -15.58 2.36 -28.77
C HIS A 193 -14.79 3.14 -29.83
N TRP A 194 -13.61 3.68 -29.49
CA TRP A 194 -12.85 4.53 -30.41
C TRP A 194 -12.36 3.80 -31.67
N GLY A 195 -12.02 2.51 -31.56
CA GLY A 195 -11.52 1.71 -32.69
C GLY A 195 -12.60 0.94 -33.48
N SER A 196 -13.82 0.80 -32.94
CA SER A 196 -14.88 0.01 -33.59
C SER A 196 -15.46 0.67 -34.84
N GLN A 197 -15.13 1.94 -35.11
CA GLN A 197 -15.51 2.62 -36.36
C GLN A 197 -14.38 2.62 -37.41
N LEU A 198 -13.11 2.62 -36.96
CA LEU A 198 -11.95 2.68 -37.87
C LEU A 198 -11.53 1.29 -38.38
N LEU A 199 -11.66 0.25 -37.55
CA LEU A 199 -11.18 -1.11 -37.84
C LEU A 199 -12.26 -2.04 -38.42
N ASN A 200 -13.51 -1.59 -38.53
CA ASN A 200 -14.59 -2.36 -39.18
C ASN A 200 -14.33 -2.63 -40.68
N ARG A 201 -13.33 -1.99 -41.30
CA ARG A 201 -12.91 -2.24 -42.69
C ARG A 201 -11.77 -3.26 -42.85
N ILE A 202 -11.27 -3.81 -41.74
CA ILE A 202 -10.40 -4.99 -41.80
C ILE A 202 -11.28 -6.16 -41.40
N GLU A 203 -11.95 -6.77 -42.39
CA GLU A 203 -12.64 -8.05 -42.16
C GLU A 203 -11.63 -9.05 -41.59
N MET A 204 -11.74 -9.32 -40.30
CA MET A 204 -11.07 -10.46 -39.67
C MET A 204 -11.83 -11.71 -40.09
N ALA A 205 -11.47 -12.23 -41.27
CA ALA A 205 -11.79 -13.60 -41.65
C ALA A 205 -11.27 -14.53 -40.55
N GLY A 206 -12.21 -15.11 -39.80
CA GLY A 206 -11.95 -16.17 -38.84
C GLY A 206 -11.40 -15.69 -37.49
N LYS A 207 -12.28 -15.54 -36.50
CA LYS A 207 -12.01 -16.11 -35.16
C LYS A 207 -13.28 -16.25 -34.34
N GLN A 208 -13.46 -17.47 -33.86
CA GLN A 208 -14.50 -17.90 -32.93
C GLN A 208 -14.53 -17.02 -31.67
N ARG A 209 -15.75 -16.80 -31.19
CA ARG A 209 -16.09 -16.17 -29.90
C ARG A 209 -15.32 -16.87 -28.77
N GLN A 210 -14.25 -16.27 -28.27
CA GLN A 210 -13.61 -16.74 -27.04
C GLN A 210 -14.39 -16.26 -25.83
N THR A 211 -14.72 -17.20 -24.96
CA THR A 211 -15.41 -17.03 -23.69
C THR A 211 -14.69 -16.05 -22.76
N ASN A 212 -15.47 -15.16 -22.14
CA ASN A 212 -15.06 -14.16 -21.13
C ASN A 212 -14.12 -14.75 -20.05
N LYS A 213 -12.81 -14.61 -20.23
CA LYS A 213 -11.85 -14.74 -19.13
C LYS A 213 -11.93 -13.45 -18.30
N LYS A 214 -12.25 -13.59 -17.00
CA LYS A 214 -12.14 -12.52 -15.99
C LYS A 214 -10.77 -11.84 -16.10
N GLN A 215 -10.67 -10.69 -16.76
CA GLN A 215 -9.46 -9.89 -16.78
C GLN A 215 -9.32 -9.17 -15.43
N LEU A 216 -8.10 -9.20 -14.89
CA LEU A 216 -7.77 -8.51 -13.65
C LEU A 216 -7.73 -7.00 -13.90
N SER A 217 -8.14 -6.22 -12.89
CA SER A 217 -8.09 -4.77 -13.04
C SER A 217 -6.64 -4.30 -13.28
N PRO A 218 -6.41 -3.22 -14.04
CA PRO A 218 -5.05 -2.80 -14.40
C PRO A 218 -4.13 -2.45 -13.20
N GLY A 219 -4.69 -2.32 -11.99
CA GLY A 219 -3.93 -2.15 -10.74
C GLY A 219 -3.59 -3.46 -10.01
N GLN A 220 -4.07 -4.60 -10.52
CA GLN A 220 -3.88 -5.96 -9.98
C GLN A 220 -3.19 -6.84 -11.04
N MET A 221 -2.12 -6.32 -11.65
CA MET A 221 -1.29 -7.13 -12.54
C MET A 221 -0.81 -8.35 -11.75
N LYS A 222 -0.90 -9.53 -12.36
CA LYS A 222 -0.31 -10.73 -11.77
C LYS A 222 1.19 -10.56 -11.77
N LEU A 223 1.81 -10.93 -10.66
CA LEU A 223 3.24 -11.15 -10.60
C LEU A 223 3.62 -12.20 -11.67
N PRO A 224 4.73 -12.04 -12.40
CA PRO A 224 5.21 -13.07 -13.31
C PRO A 224 5.39 -14.38 -12.55
N VAL A 225 4.96 -15.49 -13.16
CA VAL A 225 4.93 -16.83 -12.52
C VAL A 225 6.34 -17.37 -12.19
N THR A 226 7.38 -16.68 -12.65
CA THR A 226 8.80 -17.04 -12.50
C THR A 226 9.49 -16.48 -11.26
N VAL A 227 8.78 -15.76 -10.38
CA VAL A 227 9.39 -15.25 -9.13
C VAL A 227 9.31 -16.33 -8.05
N ASP A 228 10.39 -17.09 -7.88
CA ASP A 228 10.58 -17.95 -6.72
C ASP A 228 10.88 -17.09 -5.48
N TRP A 229 9.87 -16.90 -4.64
CA TRP A 229 9.92 -16.08 -3.43
C TRP A 229 10.96 -16.54 -2.41
N CYS A 230 11.34 -17.82 -2.42
CA CYS A 230 12.35 -18.35 -1.51
C CYS A 230 13.78 -18.04 -1.97
N GLN A 231 13.99 -17.67 -3.24
CA GLN A 231 15.31 -17.38 -3.82
C GLN A 231 15.63 -15.89 -4.02
N VAL A 232 14.65 -14.99 -3.87
CA VAL A 232 14.86 -13.53 -4.07
C VAL A 232 15.52 -12.84 -2.87
N VAL A 233 15.57 -13.51 -1.73
CA VAL A 233 16.37 -13.07 -0.57
C VAL A 233 17.82 -13.43 -0.88
N LYS A 234 18.76 -12.49 -0.74
CA LYS A 234 20.25 -12.62 -0.93
C LYS A 234 20.84 -11.95 -2.18
N SER A 235 20.46 -10.70 -2.49
CA SER A 235 21.46 -9.85 -3.13
C SER A 235 22.28 -9.20 -2.01
N ALA A 236 23.49 -9.72 -1.74
CA ALA A 236 24.39 -9.15 -0.74
C ALA A 236 24.57 -7.64 -0.94
N GLU A 237 24.63 -7.19 -2.20
CA GLU A 237 24.72 -5.76 -2.55
C GLU A 237 23.52 -4.94 -2.05
N ILE A 238 22.30 -5.48 -2.10
CA ILE A 238 21.10 -4.75 -1.66
C ILE A 238 21.08 -4.62 -0.15
N VAL A 239 21.47 -5.70 0.54
CA VAL A 239 21.56 -5.73 2.00
C VAL A 239 22.60 -4.73 2.47
N GLU A 240 23.80 -4.75 1.90
CA GLU A 240 24.89 -3.82 2.21
C GLU A 240 24.48 -2.35 1.98
N VAL A 241 23.83 -2.06 0.84
CA VAL A 241 23.32 -0.71 0.57
C VAL A 241 22.24 -0.31 1.57
N ALA A 242 21.30 -1.20 1.88
CA ALA A 242 20.25 -0.94 2.87
C ALA A 242 20.83 -0.67 4.26
N GLU A 243 21.78 -1.50 4.71
CA GLU A 243 22.50 -1.34 5.98
C GLU A 243 23.24 -0.01 6.02
N THR A 244 23.95 0.35 4.94
CA THR A 244 24.63 1.64 4.83
C THR A 244 23.66 2.81 4.96
N PHE A 245 22.50 2.75 4.28
CA PHE A 245 21.47 3.78 4.42
C PHE A 245 20.93 3.88 5.84
N ILE A 246 20.59 2.74 6.45
CA ILE A 246 20.05 2.71 7.81
C ILE A 246 21.09 3.26 8.79
N ALA A 247 22.34 2.84 8.70
CA ALA A 247 23.43 3.32 9.56
C ALA A 247 23.69 4.82 9.39
N ALA A 248 23.66 5.34 8.16
CA ALA A 248 23.86 6.76 7.88
C ALA A 248 22.71 7.67 8.37
N ASN A 249 21.51 7.10 8.59
CA ASN A 249 20.33 7.86 9.01
C ASN A 249 19.87 7.53 10.44
N ALA A 250 20.41 6.48 11.06
CA ALA A 250 20.24 6.23 12.48
C ALA A 250 20.87 7.40 13.25
N TYR A 251 20.12 8.01 14.16
CA TYR A 251 20.68 8.97 15.10
C TYR A 251 21.81 8.28 15.88
N PRO A 252 22.99 8.92 16.07
CA PRO A 252 23.96 8.41 17.02
C PRO A 252 23.28 8.38 18.38
N ASP A 253 23.27 7.21 19.01
CA ASP A 253 22.61 6.97 20.29
C ASP A 253 23.00 8.10 21.26
N SER A 254 22.00 8.83 21.77
CA SER A 254 22.20 9.96 22.70
C SER A 254 22.53 9.42 24.10
N GLY A 255 23.61 8.64 24.20
CA GLY A 255 23.90 7.77 25.32
C GLY A 255 25.35 7.29 25.37
N SER A 256 26.32 8.18 25.20
CA SER A 256 27.69 7.97 25.67
C SER A 256 28.46 9.28 25.80
N ARG A 257 28.19 10.03 26.88
CA ARG A 257 29.17 10.88 27.56
C ARG A 257 28.81 10.93 29.05
#